data_AF-A0A840GV92-F1
#
_entry.id   AF-A0A840GV92-F1
#
_cell.length_a   1.000
_cell.length_b   1.000
_cell.length_c   1.000
_cell.angle_alpha   90.00
_cell.angle_beta   90.00
_cell.angle_gamma   90.00
#
_symmetry.space_group_name_H-M   'P 1'
#
loop_
_entity.id
_entity.type
_entity.pdbx_description
1 polymer ?
#
loop_
_entity_poly.entity_id
_entity_poly.type
_entity_poly.pdbx_seq_one_letter_code
_entity_poly.pdbx_strand_id
1 'polypeptide(L)'
;MTGRSRVPLLGKLISGRDSLSIAVKIDRSEICAFLPACLQRYESNEYKTDFDWIDQIRDIRDPTQRDQLNENLLERLKNGDLDRVWMAPPIVVDWVDIQGFKYSKAKSSDLKNDLDIQDFLSSLNTVDLTIGVLKSRLIYAISSKADSEIDRWSAYNCLYAETVIGERVFILNQGKWYEVAGDFSKLVIQDYNAIPESQIPLPHYAHASEGEYNEYVPSVVGNACCMDRKLVSYGGAHSTIEFCDVLTDTKQLVHIKRYGGSSHLSHLFNQGVVSGELFVSDGKFRKSVNEKLPAAYKWANTDEAPDPREWEIIFAIISKSNNALDIPFFSKVALRNAQRRLQSYGYKVRKKKIQIVP
;
A
#
# COMPACT_ATOMS: atom_id res chain seq x y z
N MET A 1 5.79 -11.11 -7.84
CA MET A 1 5.22 -9.77 -8.03
C MET A 1 3.96 -9.89 -8.86
N THR A 2 2.95 -9.06 -8.58
CA THR A 2 1.71 -8.97 -9.37
C THR A 2 1.45 -7.50 -9.64
N GLY A 3 1.17 -7.14 -10.89
CA GLY A 3 0.97 -5.76 -11.31
C GLY A 3 -0.03 -5.63 -12.45
N ARG A 4 -0.48 -4.40 -12.72
CA ARG A 4 -1.28 -4.10 -13.92
C ARG A 4 -0.36 -3.83 -15.09
N SER A 5 -0.67 -4.39 -16.25
CA SER A 5 0.11 -4.14 -17.47
C SER A 5 -0.22 -2.77 -18.06
N ARG A 6 0.81 -2.03 -18.51
CA ARG A 6 0.65 -0.89 -19.41
C ARG A 6 0.54 -1.32 -20.88
N VAL A 7 0.82 -2.58 -21.18
CA VAL A 7 0.79 -3.16 -22.53
C VAL A 7 -0.49 -3.99 -22.69
N PRO A 8 -1.45 -3.56 -23.53
CA PRO A 8 -2.73 -4.25 -23.69
C PRO A 8 -2.59 -5.73 -24.08
N LEU A 9 -1.57 -6.04 -24.87
CA LEU A 9 -1.27 -7.40 -25.35
C LEU A 9 -0.97 -8.38 -24.20
N LEU A 10 -0.42 -7.91 -23.07
CA LEU A 10 -0.07 -8.76 -21.93
C LEU A 10 -1.23 -8.98 -20.95
N GLY A 11 -2.44 -8.53 -21.31
CA GLY A 11 -3.61 -8.61 -20.44
C GLY A 11 -3.60 -7.55 -19.33
N LYS A 12 -4.64 -7.53 -18.51
CA LYS A 12 -4.81 -6.49 -17.47
C LYS A 12 -3.94 -6.73 -16.23
N LEU A 13 -3.71 -7.99 -15.88
CA LEU A 13 -2.98 -8.40 -14.68
C LEU A 13 -1.85 -9.32 -15.09
N ILE A 14 -0.64 -9.00 -14.67
CA ILE A 14 0.54 -9.83 -14.86
C ILE A 14 1.00 -10.29 -13.49
N SER A 15 1.22 -11.59 -13.34
CA SER A 15 1.87 -12.15 -12.17
C SER A 15 3.11 -12.94 -12.60
N GLY A 16 4.17 -12.81 -11.81
CA GLY A 16 5.42 -13.49 -12.11
C GLY A 16 6.41 -13.40 -10.98
N ARG A 17 7.21 -14.44 -10.84
CA ARG A 17 8.39 -14.47 -9.96
C ARG A 17 9.59 -14.86 -10.82
N ASP A 18 9.85 -16.16 -10.94
CA ASP A 18 10.90 -16.69 -11.83
C ASP A 18 10.35 -17.04 -13.22
N SER A 19 9.02 -17.14 -13.35
CA SER A 19 8.30 -17.36 -14.60
C SER A 19 7.25 -16.27 -14.84
N LEU A 20 6.97 -15.99 -16.11
CA LEU A 20 5.87 -15.12 -16.55
C LEU A 20 4.57 -15.94 -16.56
N SER A 21 3.54 -15.50 -15.84
CA SER A 21 2.20 -16.09 -15.85
C SER A 21 1.16 -15.02 -16.19
N ILE A 22 0.48 -15.19 -17.33
CA ILE A 22 -0.47 -14.21 -17.85
C ILE A 22 -1.68 -14.89 -18.47
N ALA A 23 -2.86 -14.33 -18.19
CA ALA A 23 -4.12 -14.73 -18.80
C ALA A 23 -4.43 -13.73 -19.94
N VAL A 24 -4.16 -14.16 -21.17
CA VAL A 24 -4.37 -13.35 -22.38
C VAL A 24 -5.32 -14.04 -23.34
N LYS A 25 -6.13 -13.27 -24.06
CA LYS A 25 -7.07 -13.78 -25.04
C LYS A 25 -6.43 -13.69 -26.44
N ILE A 26 -5.61 -14.67 -26.76
CA ILE A 26 -4.93 -14.80 -28.05
C ILE A 26 -5.23 -16.16 -28.68
N ASP A 27 -5.24 -16.24 -30.01
CA ASP A 27 -5.36 -17.50 -30.75
C ASP A 27 -3.99 -18.09 -31.15
N ARG A 28 -4.01 -19.29 -31.75
CA ARG A 28 -2.79 -20.00 -32.15
C ARG A 28 -1.94 -19.21 -33.15
N SER A 29 -2.56 -18.42 -34.03
CA SER A 29 -1.86 -17.66 -35.05
C SER A 29 -1.11 -16.44 -34.46
N GLU A 30 -1.61 -15.90 -33.35
CA GLU A 30 -1.02 -14.75 -32.65
C GLU A 30 0.18 -15.12 -31.76
N ILE A 31 0.35 -16.40 -31.41
CA ILE A 31 1.47 -16.88 -30.55
C ILE A 31 2.83 -16.46 -31.11
N CYS A 32 3.01 -16.55 -32.42
CA CYS A 32 4.27 -16.23 -33.09
C CYS A 32 4.65 -14.75 -32.96
N ALA A 33 3.69 -13.85 -32.81
CA ALA A 33 3.95 -12.42 -32.55
C ALA A 33 4.04 -12.12 -31.05
N PHE A 34 3.28 -12.85 -30.23
CA PHE A 34 3.21 -12.66 -28.79
C PHE A 34 4.51 -13.01 -28.06
N LEU A 35 5.11 -14.16 -28.35
CA LEU A 35 6.33 -14.60 -27.65
C LEU A 35 7.52 -13.66 -27.88
N PRO A 36 7.81 -13.18 -29.11
CA PRO A 36 8.82 -12.15 -29.33
C PRO A 36 8.52 -10.84 -28.59
N ALA A 37 7.25 -10.42 -28.50
CA ALA A 37 6.88 -9.23 -27.73
C ALA A 37 7.18 -9.41 -26.23
N CYS A 38 6.91 -10.59 -25.67
CA CYS A 38 7.29 -10.93 -24.29
C CYS A 38 8.81 -10.88 -24.09
N LEU A 39 9.59 -11.45 -25.02
CA LEU A 39 11.05 -11.44 -24.96
C LEU A 39 11.63 -10.03 -25.06
N GLN A 40 11.16 -9.23 -26.03
CA GLN A 40 11.57 -7.83 -26.18
C GLN A 40 11.32 -7.02 -24.90
N ARG A 41 10.21 -7.30 -24.20
CA ARG A 41 9.90 -6.64 -22.92
C ARG A 41 10.79 -7.11 -21.78
N TYR A 42 11.14 -8.39 -21.75
CA TYR A 42 12.11 -8.93 -20.79
C TYR A 42 13.51 -8.32 -20.96
N GLU A 43 13.93 -8.09 -22.20
CA GLU A 43 15.23 -7.48 -22.53
C GLU A 43 15.24 -5.95 -22.39
N SER A 44 14.07 -5.33 -22.24
CA SER A 44 13.95 -3.88 -22.16
C SER A 44 14.40 -3.33 -20.81
N ASN A 45 15.15 -2.23 -20.84
CA ASN A 45 15.50 -1.45 -19.66
C ASN A 45 14.45 -0.38 -19.30
N GLU A 46 13.31 -0.31 -19.99
CA GLU A 46 12.28 0.71 -19.78
C GLU A 46 11.79 0.75 -18.33
N TYR A 47 11.71 -0.41 -17.66
CA TYR A 47 11.29 -0.48 -16.26
C TYR A 47 12.19 0.35 -15.34
N LYS A 48 13.47 0.54 -15.68
CA LYS A 48 14.42 1.33 -14.87
C LYS A 48 14.00 2.80 -14.74
N THR A 49 13.13 3.31 -15.61
CA THR A 49 12.61 4.67 -15.50
C THR A 49 11.76 4.84 -14.23
N ASP A 50 10.93 3.85 -13.90
CA ASP A 50 9.96 3.91 -12.79
C ASP A 50 10.31 2.92 -11.64
N PHE A 51 11.17 1.94 -11.91
CA PHE A 51 11.42 0.76 -11.08
C PHE A 51 12.91 0.36 -11.03
N ASP A 52 13.84 1.30 -11.22
CA ASP A 52 15.30 1.09 -11.05
C ASP A 52 15.67 0.38 -9.74
N TRP A 53 14.90 0.64 -8.69
CA TRP A 53 15.05 0.06 -7.36
C TRP A 53 14.95 -1.47 -7.33
N ILE A 54 14.31 -2.12 -8.31
CA ILE A 54 14.22 -3.58 -8.36
C ILE A 54 15.62 -4.21 -8.41
N ASP A 55 16.54 -3.59 -9.15
CA ASP A 55 17.93 -4.07 -9.26
C ASP A 55 18.73 -3.87 -7.98
N GLN A 56 18.24 -3.03 -7.06
CA GLN A 56 18.85 -2.75 -5.76
C GLN A 56 18.40 -3.71 -4.66
N ILE A 57 17.56 -4.70 -5.00
CA ILE A 57 17.01 -5.68 -4.06
C ILE A 57 17.27 -7.08 -4.60
N ARG A 58 17.96 -7.89 -3.80
CA ARG A 58 18.36 -9.24 -4.19
C ARG A 58 17.70 -10.31 -3.32
N ASP A 59 17.07 -11.30 -3.96
CA ASP A 59 16.62 -12.52 -3.27
C ASP A 59 17.80 -13.22 -2.58
N ILE A 60 17.64 -13.53 -1.30
CA ILE A 60 18.61 -14.34 -0.57
C ILE A 60 18.27 -15.81 -0.82
N ARG A 61 19.12 -16.48 -1.59
CA ARG A 61 18.95 -17.92 -1.94
C ARG A 61 19.76 -18.85 -1.04
N ASP A 62 20.81 -18.33 -0.41
CA ASP A 62 21.66 -19.10 0.50
C ASP A 62 20.85 -19.62 1.70
N PRO A 63 20.78 -20.94 1.93
CA PRO A 63 20.02 -21.51 3.05
C PRO A 63 20.54 -21.06 4.42
N THR A 64 21.86 -21.04 4.61
CA THR A 64 22.48 -20.69 5.89
C THR A 64 22.15 -19.25 6.28
N GLN A 65 22.25 -18.30 5.35
CA GLN A 65 21.89 -16.90 5.59
C GLN A 65 20.39 -16.74 5.88
N ARG A 66 19.51 -17.47 5.18
CA ARG A 66 18.07 -17.45 5.46
C ARG A 66 17.75 -17.99 6.85
N ASP A 67 18.42 -19.05 7.27
CA ASP A 67 18.20 -19.66 8.58
C ASP A 67 18.67 -18.72 9.70
N GLN A 68 19.83 -18.05 9.54
CA GLN A 68 20.27 -17.00 10.46
C GLN A 68 19.29 -15.84 10.58
N LEU A 69 18.75 -15.34 9.46
CA LEU A 69 17.75 -14.27 9.46
C LEU A 69 16.43 -14.72 10.11
N ASN A 70 16.04 -15.96 9.87
CA ASN A 70 14.88 -16.57 10.52
C ASN A 70 15.07 -16.72 12.03
N GLU A 71 16.25 -17.15 12.49
CA GLU A 71 16.59 -17.25 13.90
C GLU A 71 16.54 -15.87 14.58
N ASN A 72 17.15 -14.86 13.95
CA ASN A 72 17.09 -13.47 14.44
C ASN A 72 15.65 -12.96 14.54
N LEU A 73 14.83 -13.15 13.51
CA LEU A 73 13.41 -12.78 13.55
C LEU A 73 12.68 -13.52 14.67
N LEU A 74 12.94 -14.81 14.83
CA LEU A 74 12.28 -15.63 15.84
C LEU A 74 12.61 -15.16 17.26
N GLU A 75 13.87 -14.85 17.52
CA GLU A 75 14.32 -14.30 18.80
C GLU A 75 13.60 -12.98 19.12
N ARG A 76 13.53 -12.06 18.15
CA ARG A 76 12.82 -10.78 18.30
C ARG A 76 11.35 -10.97 18.62
N LEU A 77 10.66 -11.84 17.89
CA LEU A 77 9.26 -12.17 18.13
C LEU A 77 9.04 -12.78 19.53
N LYS A 78 9.93 -13.67 19.98
CA LYS A 78 9.86 -14.29 21.32
C LYS A 78 10.08 -13.26 22.44
N ASN A 79 10.93 -12.27 22.21
CA ASN A 79 11.23 -11.20 23.15
C ASN A 79 10.20 -10.06 23.11
N GLY A 80 9.19 -10.12 22.23
CA GLY A 80 8.22 -9.06 22.04
C GLY A 80 8.78 -7.81 21.36
N ASP A 81 9.96 -7.90 20.75
CA ASP A 81 10.48 -6.85 19.88
C ASP A 81 9.77 -6.94 18.51
N LEU A 82 8.75 -6.11 18.36
CA LEU A 82 7.94 -6.00 17.15
C LEU A 82 8.32 -4.76 16.33
N ASP A 83 9.43 -4.09 16.65
CA ASP A 83 9.86 -2.94 15.86
C ASP A 83 10.11 -3.36 14.41
N ARG A 84 9.55 -2.62 13.45
CA ARG A 84 9.63 -2.99 12.02
C ARG A 84 9.23 -4.42 11.67
N VAL A 85 8.32 -5.01 12.45
CA VAL A 85 7.67 -6.29 12.14
C VAL A 85 6.17 -6.05 11.99
N TRP A 86 5.63 -6.51 10.86
CA TRP A 86 4.23 -6.30 10.49
C TRP A 86 3.64 -7.54 9.84
N MET A 87 2.31 -7.56 9.71
CA MET A 87 1.60 -8.58 8.95
C MET A 87 0.73 -7.94 7.89
N ALA A 88 0.72 -8.51 6.69
CA ALA A 88 -0.07 -8.07 5.55
C ALA A 88 -0.43 -9.27 4.67
N PRO A 89 -1.55 -9.26 3.93
CA PRO A 89 -1.81 -10.30 2.94
C PRO A 89 -0.65 -10.38 1.93
N PRO A 90 -0.21 -11.60 1.53
CA PRO A 90 0.96 -11.77 0.65
C PRO A 90 0.66 -11.39 -0.81
N ILE A 91 -0.58 -11.07 -1.13
CA ILE A 91 -1.02 -10.71 -2.48
C ILE A 91 -1.84 -9.41 -2.42
N VAL A 92 -1.99 -8.76 -3.59
CA VAL A 92 -2.96 -7.67 -3.72
C VAL A 92 -4.35 -8.29 -3.64
N VAL A 93 -5.07 -7.98 -2.58
CA VAL A 93 -6.45 -8.40 -2.36
C VAL A 93 -7.41 -7.26 -2.70
N ASP A 94 -8.60 -7.60 -3.19
CA ASP A 94 -9.69 -6.63 -3.28
C ASP A 94 -10.35 -6.52 -1.91
N TRP A 95 -10.06 -5.40 -1.23
CA TRP A 95 -10.55 -5.13 0.13
C TRP A 95 -12.07 -5.01 0.20
N VAL A 96 -12.75 -4.71 -0.90
CA VAL A 96 -14.22 -4.64 -0.94
C VAL A 96 -14.84 -6.01 -0.64
N ASP A 97 -14.14 -7.08 -0.99
CA ASP A 97 -14.61 -8.45 -0.82
C ASP A 97 -14.19 -9.07 0.54
N ILE A 98 -13.37 -8.38 1.34
CA ILE A 98 -12.87 -8.87 2.64
C ILE A 98 -13.59 -8.15 3.79
N GLN A 99 -14.25 -8.93 4.65
CA GLN A 99 -14.80 -8.43 5.93
C GLN A 99 -13.72 -8.30 7.01
N GLY A 100 -12.75 -9.22 7.01
CA GLY A 100 -11.67 -9.26 7.98
C GLY A 100 -10.92 -10.59 7.95
N PHE A 101 -10.11 -10.81 8.99
CA PHE A 101 -9.21 -11.93 9.11
C PHE A 101 -9.41 -12.72 10.40
N LYS A 102 -9.13 -14.02 10.34
CA LYS A 102 -9.09 -14.91 11.50
C LYS A 102 -7.74 -15.62 11.56
N TYR A 103 -7.22 -15.81 12.77
CA TYR A 103 -5.99 -16.59 13.04
C TYR A 103 -6.27 -18.06 13.37
N SER A 104 -7.55 -18.46 13.38
CA SER A 104 -8.00 -19.82 13.57
C SER A 104 -9.27 -20.11 12.76
N LYS A 105 -9.45 -21.36 12.36
CA LYS A 105 -10.66 -21.83 11.66
C LYS A 105 -11.86 -22.05 12.60
N ALA A 106 -11.65 -21.98 13.92
CA ALA A 106 -12.71 -22.15 14.89
C ALA A 106 -13.80 -21.08 14.69
N LYS A 107 -15.08 -21.48 14.76
CA LYS A 107 -16.21 -20.53 14.67
C LYS A 107 -16.15 -19.43 15.74
N SER A 108 -15.61 -19.76 16.92
CA SER A 108 -15.39 -18.84 18.03
C SER A 108 -14.18 -17.91 17.86
N SER A 109 -13.41 -18.02 16.79
CA SER A 109 -12.29 -17.11 16.55
C SER A 109 -12.81 -15.72 16.20
N ASP A 110 -12.32 -14.72 16.93
CA ASP A 110 -12.61 -13.32 16.68
C ASP A 110 -12.24 -12.92 15.25
N LEU A 111 -13.13 -12.17 14.61
CA LEU A 111 -12.86 -11.54 13.32
C LEU A 111 -12.14 -10.22 13.59
N LYS A 112 -10.96 -10.04 12.98
CA LYS A 112 -10.15 -8.84 13.07
C LYS A 112 -10.26 -8.06 11.76
N ASN A 113 -10.45 -6.75 11.82
CA ASN A 113 -10.57 -5.93 10.62
C ASN A 113 -9.28 -5.92 9.79
N ASP A 114 -8.13 -6.01 10.45
CA ASP A 114 -6.80 -5.97 9.84
C ASP A 114 -5.91 -7.10 10.40
N LEU A 115 -4.82 -7.39 9.67
CA LEU A 115 -3.75 -8.23 10.18
C LEU A 115 -2.84 -7.45 11.12
N ASP A 116 -2.52 -8.07 12.24
CA ASP A 116 -1.74 -7.48 13.31
C ASP A 116 -0.88 -8.58 13.95
N ILE A 117 0.41 -8.32 14.04
CA ILE A 117 1.38 -9.28 14.56
C ILE A 117 1.12 -9.61 16.03
N GLN A 118 0.67 -8.63 16.82
CA GLN A 118 0.41 -8.84 18.24
C GLN A 118 -0.86 -9.63 18.46
N ASP A 119 -1.92 -9.37 17.69
CA ASP A 119 -3.12 -10.22 17.69
C ASP A 119 -2.79 -11.66 17.26
N PHE A 120 -1.96 -11.85 16.22
CA PHE A 120 -1.52 -13.18 15.80
C PHE A 120 -0.72 -13.90 16.89
N LEU A 121 0.29 -13.26 17.49
CA LEU A 121 1.11 -13.87 18.54
C LEU A 121 0.24 -14.25 19.75
N SER A 122 -0.70 -13.39 20.13
CA SER A 122 -1.66 -13.65 21.22
C SER A 122 -2.55 -14.86 20.91
N SER A 123 -2.87 -15.11 19.64
CA SER A 123 -3.67 -16.27 19.22
C SER A 123 -2.95 -17.62 19.32
N LEU A 124 -1.62 -17.63 19.47
CA LEU A 124 -0.82 -18.86 19.53
C LEU A 124 -0.89 -19.56 20.90
N ASN A 125 -1.43 -18.92 21.94
CA ASN A 125 -1.58 -19.48 23.29
C ASN A 125 -0.26 -20.11 23.81
N THR A 126 -0.28 -21.40 24.16
CA THR A 126 0.84 -22.16 24.74
C THR A 126 1.77 -22.79 23.71
N VAL A 127 1.60 -22.50 22.42
CA VAL A 127 2.40 -23.08 21.35
C VAL A 127 3.77 -22.41 21.31
N ASP A 128 4.85 -23.17 21.44
CA ASP A 128 6.19 -22.62 21.28
C ASP A 128 6.38 -22.07 19.86
N LEU A 129 6.77 -20.80 19.79
CA LEU A 129 6.94 -20.12 18.53
C LEU A 129 8.18 -20.68 17.82
N THR A 130 7.98 -21.19 16.62
CA THR A 130 9.05 -21.64 15.72
C THR A 130 8.75 -21.20 14.30
N ILE A 131 9.77 -21.21 13.44
CA ILE A 131 9.58 -20.96 12.01
C ILE A 131 8.64 -22.01 11.39
N GLY A 132 8.69 -23.26 11.86
CA GLY A 132 7.76 -24.31 11.45
C GLY A 132 6.31 -23.97 11.80
N VAL A 133 6.06 -23.42 12.99
CA VAL A 133 4.74 -22.92 13.40
C VAL A 133 4.30 -21.76 12.52
N LEU A 134 5.17 -20.77 12.25
CA LEU A 134 4.83 -19.65 11.36
C LEU A 134 4.48 -20.12 9.94
N LYS A 135 5.17 -21.13 9.41
CA LYS A 135 4.92 -21.68 8.07
C LYS A 135 3.66 -22.55 8.00
N SER A 136 3.26 -23.18 9.10
CA SER A 136 2.09 -24.08 9.16
C SER A 136 0.81 -23.40 9.62
N ARG A 137 0.89 -22.37 10.46
CA ARG A 137 -0.27 -21.60 10.92
C ARG A 137 -0.86 -20.79 9.78
N LEU A 138 -2.17 -20.93 9.61
CA LEU A 138 -2.91 -20.29 8.53
C LEU A 138 -3.68 -19.08 9.05
N ILE A 139 -3.75 -18.06 8.20
CA ILE A 139 -4.55 -16.86 8.36
C ILE A 139 -5.63 -16.91 7.31
N TYR A 140 -6.87 -16.71 7.72
CA TYR A 140 -8.05 -16.86 6.88
C TYR A 140 -8.63 -15.48 6.58
N ALA A 141 -8.81 -15.17 5.30
CA ALA A 141 -9.56 -14.00 4.85
C ALA A 141 -11.04 -14.38 4.71
N ILE A 142 -11.92 -13.60 5.33
CA ILE A 142 -13.37 -13.85 5.37
C ILE A 142 -14.10 -12.88 4.45
N SER A 143 -15.04 -13.40 3.67
CA SER A 143 -15.85 -12.65 2.71
C SER A 143 -16.80 -11.66 3.37
N SER A 144 -16.89 -10.45 2.84
CA SER A 144 -17.96 -9.49 3.17
C SER A 144 -19.35 -9.90 2.65
N LYS A 145 -19.43 -10.81 1.67
CA LYS A 145 -20.68 -11.17 0.98
C LYS A 145 -21.32 -12.46 1.48
N ALA A 146 -20.51 -13.43 1.89
CA ALA A 146 -20.96 -14.80 2.16
C ALA A 146 -20.58 -15.34 3.55
N ASP A 147 -19.96 -14.51 4.41
CA ASP A 147 -19.40 -14.89 5.73
C ASP A 147 -18.61 -16.22 5.68
N SER A 148 -17.84 -16.38 4.60
CA SER A 148 -17.10 -17.60 4.28
C SER A 148 -15.64 -17.29 3.92
N GLU A 149 -14.76 -18.28 4.08
CA GLU A 149 -13.34 -18.18 3.71
C GLU A 149 -13.22 -17.93 2.20
N ILE A 150 -12.56 -16.82 1.81
CA ILE A 150 -12.26 -16.51 0.40
C ILE A 150 -10.83 -16.90 0.02
N ASP A 151 -9.91 -16.82 0.98
CA ASP A 151 -8.50 -17.17 0.79
C ASP A 151 -7.85 -17.46 2.15
N ARG A 152 -6.67 -18.06 2.10
CA ARG A 152 -5.84 -18.34 3.28
C ARG A 152 -4.35 -18.41 2.94
N TRP A 153 -3.53 -17.97 3.88
CA TRP A 153 -2.07 -17.98 3.72
C TRP A 153 -1.37 -18.39 5.01
N SER A 154 -0.14 -18.89 4.91
CA SER A 154 0.67 -19.10 6.10
C SER A 154 1.01 -17.77 6.76
N ALA A 155 1.10 -17.77 8.10
CA ALA A 155 1.52 -16.58 8.85
C ALA A 155 2.89 -16.09 8.37
N TYR A 156 3.80 -17.01 8.05
CA TYR A 156 5.12 -16.68 7.49
C TYR A 156 5.05 -15.94 6.15
N ASN A 157 4.09 -16.27 5.28
CA ASN A 157 3.90 -15.51 4.04
C ASN A 157 3.27 -14.13 4.29
N CYS A 158 2.49 -13.99 5.35
CA CYS A 158 1.92 -12.71 5.75
C CYS A 158 2.91 -11.81 6.51
N LEU A 159 4.04 -12.36 6.99
CA LEU A 159 5.02 -11.56 7.72
C LEU A 159 5.79 -10.61 6.79
N TYR A 160 5.92 -9.38 7.26
CA TYR A 160 6.91 -8.43 6.83
C TYR A 160 7.85 -8.14 7.99
N ALA A 161 9.15 -8.21 7.79
CA ALA A 161 10.11 -7.85 8.82
C ALA A 161 11.32 -7.14 8.21
N GLU A 162 11.83 -6.13 8.88
CA GLU A 162 13.12 -5.52 8.56
C GLU A 162 14.13 -5.85 9.64
N THR A 163 15.30 -6.31 9.22
CA THR A 163 16.46 -6.52 10.09
C THR A 163 17.67 -5.82 9.50
N VAL A 164 18.44 -5.15 10.34
CA VAL A 164 19.68 -4.49 9.96
C VAL A 164 20.84 -5.27 10.57
N ILE A 165 21.79 -5.70 9.74
CA ILE A 165 23.02 -6.37 10.19
C ILE A 165 24.20 -5.64 9.56
N GLY A 166 24.98 -4.93 10.39
CA GLY A 166 25.99 -3.99 9.91
C GLY A 166 25.33 -2.85 9.14
N GLU A 167 25.78 -2.60 7.90
CA GLU A 167 25.19 -1.58 7.02
C GLU A 167 24.14 -2.13 6.03
N ARG A 168 23.79 -3.41 6.15
CA ARG A 168 22.89 -4.08 5.21
C ARG A 168 21.50 -4.20 5.80
N VAL A 169 20.49 -3.92 4.97
CA VAL A 169 19.08 -4.05 5.31
C VAL A 169 18.55 -5.33 4.68
N PHE A 170 17.93 -6.17 5.50
CA PHE A 170 17.30 -7.42 5.12
C PHE A 170 15.81 -7.33 5.35
N ILE A 171 15.03 -7.76 4.37
CA ILE A 171 13.57 -7.66 4.39
C ILE A 171 12.97 -9.04 4.19
N LEU A 172 12.13 -9.49 5.12
CA LEU A 172 11.21 -10.61 4.89
C LEU A 172 9.95 -10.04 4.25
N ASN A 173 9.53 -10.60 3.12
CA ASN A 173 8.24 -10.27 2.50
C ASN A 173 7.75 -11.46 1.68
N GLN A 174 6.47 -11.83 1.81
CA GLN A 174 5.86 -12.96 1.09
C GLN A 174 6.65 -14.27 1.25
N GLY A 175 7.18 -14.52 2.45
CA GLY A 175 7.93 -15.73 2.79
C GLY A 175 9.33 -15.82 2.17
N LYS A 176 9.88 -14.72 1.64
CA LYS A 176 11.24 -14.64 1.12
C LYS A 176 12.03 -13.53 1.79
N TRP A 177 13.31 -13.78 2.02
CA TRP A 177 14.27 -12.78 2.45
C TRP A 177 14.92 -12.09 1.25
N TYR A 178 15.04 -10.78 1.35
CA TYR A 178 15.71 -9.93 0.38
C TYR A 178 16.79 -9.12 1.06
N GLU A 179 17.90 -8.91 0.37
CA GLU A 179 18.97 -7.99 0.75
C GLU A 179 18.82 -6.70 -0.07
N VAL A 180 18.83 -5.55 0.60
CA VAL A 180 18.77 -4.24 -0.04
C VAL A 180 20.17 -3.65 -0.09
N ALA A 181 20.57 -3.12 -1.26
CA ALA A 181 21.83 -2.41 -1.41
C ALA A 181 21.94 -1.26 -0.39
N GLY A 182 23.10 -1.15 0.29
CA GLY A 182 23.30 -0.21 1.40
C GLY A 182 23.10 1.25 1.00
N ASP A 183 23.64 1.67 -0.15
CA ASP A 183 23.49 3.05 -0.62
C ASP A 183 22.04 3.36 -1.01
N PHE A 184 21.34 2.39 -1.58
CA PHE A 184 19.93 2.54 -1.92
C PHE A 184 19.06 2.66 -0.66
N SER A 185 19.31 1.83 0.36
CA SER A 185 18.54 1.91 1.60
C SER A 185 18.75 3.23 2.34
N LYS A 186 20.00 3.72 2.41
CA LYS A 186 20.35 5.03 2.96
C LYS A 186 19.62 6.16 2.22
N LEU A 187 19.64 6.15 0.89
CA LEU A 187 18.94 7.14 0.06
C LEU A 187 17.43 7.14 0.31
N VAL A 188 16.79 5.97 0.33
CA VAL A 188 15.34 5.86 0.56
C VAL A 188 14.94 6.37 1.94
N ILE A 189 15.73 6.05 2.98
CA ILE A 189 15.48 6.53 4.34
C ILE A 189 15.67 8.05 4.42
N GLN A 190 16.70 8.58 3.77
CA GLN A 190 16.94 10.03 3.70
C GLN A 190 15.78 10.75 3.00
N ASP A 191 15.35 10.27 1.83
CA ASP A 191 14.24 10.83 1.07
C ASP A 191 12.94 10.80 1.89
N TYR A 192 12.65 9.69 2.57
CA TYR A 192 11.48 9.55 3.45
C TYR A 192 11.50 10.55 4.62
N ASN A 193 12.65 10.74 5.25
CA ASN A 193 12.82 11.66 6.37
C ASN A 193 12.75 13.13 5.94
N ALA A 194 13.11 13.43 4.69
CA ALA A 194 13.03 14.77 4.13
C ALA A 194 11.60 15.21 3.78
N ILE A 195 10.64 14.29 3.69
CA ILE A 195 9.22 14.62 3.46
C ILE A 195 8.69 15.41 4.66
N PRO A 196 8.23 16.67 4.46
CA PRO A 196 7.72 17.48 5.56
C PRO A 196 6.47 16.89 6.20
N GLU A 197 6.38 16.99 7.53
CA GLU A 197 5.15 16.71 8.25
C GLU A 197 4.09 17.80 7.96
N SER A 198 2.84 17.38 7.79
CA SER A 198 1.72 18.30 7.67
C SER A 198 1.26 18.80 9.05
N GLN A 199 0.87 20.07 9.09
CA GLN A 199 0.33 20.73 10.28
C GLN A 199 -1.19 20.71 10.33
N ILE A 200 -1.85 20.04 9.37
CA ILE A 200 -3.30 19.86 9.41
C ILE A 200 -3.71 19.21 10.76
N PRO A 201 -4.71 19.76 11.47
CA PRO A 201 -5.10 19.30 12.80
C PRO A 201 -6.06 18.10 12.70
N LEU A 202 -5.57 16.99 12.13
CA LEU A 202 -6.38 15.76 12.06
C LEU A 202 -6.62 15.21 13.47
N PRO A 203 -7.87 14.88 13.84
CA PRO A 203 -8.20 14.30 15.14
C PRO A 203 -7.55 12.94 15.32
N HIS A 204 -7.36 12.52 16.57
CA HIS A 204 -6.97 11.15 16.85
C HIS A 204 -8.03 10.15 16.33
N TYR A 205 -7.56 8.97 15.94
CA TYR A 205 -8.44 7.90 15.47
C TYR A 205 -9.02 7.14 16.67
N ALA A 206 -10.34 7.22 16.84
CA ALA A 206 -11.12 6.53 17.87
C ALA A 206 -12.44 5.94 17.31
N HIS A 207 -12.48 5.60 16.01
CA HIS A 207 -13.71 5.20 15.30
C HIS A 207 -13.67 3.72 14.90
N ALA A 208 -14.83 3.13 14.63
CA ALA A 208 -14.91 1.71 14.28
C ALA A 208 -14.33 1.43 12.87
N SER A 209 -14.42 2.40 11.96
CA SER A 209 -13.94 2.27 10.58
C SER A 209 -13.23 3.53 10.06
N GLU A 210 -12.40 3.35 9.02
CA GLU A 210 -11.76 4.43 8.27
C GLU A 210 -12.79 5.41 7.69
N GLY A 211 -13.93 4.90 7.19
CA GLY A 211 -15.00 5.73 6.65
C GLY A 211 -15.66 6.63 7.70
N GLU A 212 -16.00 6.08 8.87
CA GLU A 212 -16.54 6.88 9.99
C GLU A 212 -15.56 7.98 10.42
N TYR A 213 -14.26 7.65 10.47
CA TYR A 213 -13.23 8.64 10.78
C TYR A 213 -13.17 9.74 9.69
N ASN A 214 -13.17 9.37 8.41
CA ASN A 214 -13.10 10.31 7.30
C ASN A 214 -14.33 11.25 7.27
N GLU A 215 -15.52 10.76 7.62
CA GLU A 215 -16.73 11.57 7.80
C GLU A 215 -16.65 12.54 8.99
N TYR A 216 -15.97 12.13 10.07
CA TYR A 216 -15.80 12.96 11.27
C TYR A 216 -14.77 14.09 11.08
N VAL A 217 -13.68 13.84 10.36
CA VAL A 217 -12.55 14.79 10.17
C VAL A 217 -13.00 16.22 9.81
N PRO A 218 -13.92 16.45 8.85
CA PRO A 218 -14.41 17.78 8.51
C PRO A 218 -14.96 18.60 9.69
N SER A 219 -15.57 17.93 10.69
CA SER A 219 -16.14 18.60 11.86
C SER A 219 -15.08 19.17 12.81
N VAL A 220 -13.85 18.66 12.75
CA VAL A 220 -12.72 19.08 13.59
C VAL A 220 -11.78 20.04 12.84
N VAL A 221 -11.42 19.69 11.60
CA VAL A 221 -10.49 20.50 10.81
C VAL A 221 -11.12 21.87 10.47
N GLY A 222 -12.44 21.90 10.28
CA GLY A 222 -13.13 23.07 9.75
C GLY A 222 -12.78 23.31 8.29
N ASN A 223 -13.69 23.95 7.55
CA ASN A 223 -13.52 24.25 6.12
C ASN A 223 -13.00 23.06 5.27
N ALA A 224 -13.45 21.86 5.61
CA ALA A 224 -13.15 20.65 4.89
C ALA A 224 -14.44 19.93 4.52
N CYS A 225 -14.37 19.05 3.52
CA CYS A 225 -15.44 18.11 3.20
C CYS A 225 -14.91 16.70 3.02
N CYS A 226 -15.70 15.73 3.46
CA CYS A 226 -15.43 14.32 3.23
C CYS A 226 -15.72 13.98 1.75
N MET A 227 -14.74 13.35 1.12
CA MET A 227 -14.74 12.86 -0.26
C MET A 227 -14.48 11.34 -0.34
N ASP A 228 -14.30 10.68 0.81
CA ASP A 228 -14.22 9.23 0.97
C ASP A 228 -15.33 8.53 0.15
N ARG A 229 -14.95 7.48 -0.59
CA ARG A 229 -15.86 6.65 -1.41
C ARG A 229 -16.64 7.38 -2.51
N LYS A 230 -16.33 8.65 -2.78
CA LYS A 230 -16.92 9.41 -3.89
C LYS A 230 -16.18 9.15 -5.20
N LEU A 231 -16.29 7.91 -5.69
CA LEU A 231 -15.62 7.42 -6.89
C LEU A 231 -15.91 8.27 -8.14
N VAL A 232 -14.88 8.73 -8.83
CA VAL A 232 -14.97 9.46 -10.10
C VAL A 232 -14.47 8.57 -11.24
N SER A 233 -15.25 8.50 -12.33
CA SER A 233 -14.87 7.74 -13.51
C SER A 233 -13.92 8.54 -14.39
N TYR A 234 -12.83 7.90 -14.84
CA TYR A 234 -11.81 8.48 -15.72
C TYR A 234 -11.49 7.50 -16.86
N GLY A 235 -12.48 7.27 -17.74
CA GLY A 235 -12.32 6.52 -18.99
C GLY A 235 -12.51 4.99 -18.89
N GLY A 236 -13.30 4.42 -19.81
CA GLY A 236 -13.62 2.99 -19.85
C GLY A 236 -14.55 2.51 -18.74
N ALA A 237 -15.12 1.30 -18.87
CA ALA A 237 -16.19 0.80 -18.01
C ALA A 237 -15.78 0.49 -16.54
N HIS A 238 -14.49 0.52 -16.20
CA HIS A 238 -13.96 0.11 -14.88
C HIS A 238 -12.85 1.00 -14.31
N SER A 239 -12.60 2.20 -14.84
CA SER A 239 -11.56 3.09 -14.29
C SER A 239 -12.21 4.13 -13.39
N THR A 240 -12.48 3.75 -12.15
CA THR A 240 -12.93 4.67 -11.10
C THR A 240 -11.80 4.91 -10.11
N ILE A 241 -11.72 6.13 -9.58
CA ILE A 241 -10.77 6.51 -8.53
C ILE A 241 -11.39 7.52 -7.58
N GLU A 242 -10.97 7.50 -6.33
CA GLU A 242 -11.31 8.54 -5.35
C GLU A 242 -10.35 9.71 -5.53
N PHE A 243 -10.89 10.92 -5.52
CA PHE A 243 -10.07 12.12 -5.69
C PHE A 243 -9.14 12.33 -4.48
N CYS A 244 -9.70 12.23 -3.28
CA CYS A 244 -9.06 12.21 -1.96
C CYS A 244 -10.12 11.78 -0.92
N ASP A 245 -9.70 11.55 0.31
CA ASP A 245 -10.62 11.19 1.40
C ASP A 245 -11.21 12.45 2.06
N VAL A 246 -10.37 13.48 2.21
CA VAL A 246 -10.79 14.80 2.72
C VAL A 246 -10.18 15.90 1.88
N LEU A 247 -11.02 16.84 1.44
CA LEU A 247 -10.62 18.06 0.72
C LEU A 247 -10.80 19.27 1.64
N THR A 248 -9.81 20.16 1.70
CA THR A 248 -9.91 21.46 2.40
C THR A 248 -10.16 22.61 1.43
N ASP A 249 -10.74 23.72 1.91
CA ASP A 249 -10.86 24.99 1.16
C ASP A 249 -9.49 25.62 0.85
N THR A 250 -8.49 25.32 1.68
CA THR A 250 -7.07 25.69 1.53
C THR A 250 -6.29 24.82 0.54
N LYS A 251 -6.98 24.09 -0.35
CA LYS A 251 -6.40 23.29 -1.44
C LYS A 251 -5.51 22.14 -0.97
N GLN A 252 -5.89 21.48 0.13
CA GLN A 252 -5.22 20.27 0.61
C GLN A 252 -6.04 19.02 0.23
N LEU A 253 -5.37 18.05 -0.41
CA LEU A 253 -5.89 16.74 -0.76
C LEU A 253 -5.36 15.73 0.26
N VAL A 254 -6.20 15.33 1.22
CA VAL A 254 -5.81 14.41 2.29
C VAL A 254 -6.22 12.99 1.89
N HIS A 255 -5.22 12.10 1.85
CA HIS A 255 -5.38 10.67 1.63
C HIS A 255 -5.06 9.95 2.94
N ILE A 256 -6.06 9.31 3.54
CA ILE A 256 -6.03 8.69 4.86
C ILE A 256 -6.01 7.17 4.68
N LYS A 257 -5.08 6.50 5.35
CA LYS A 257 -5.09 5.04 5.42
C LYS A 257 -4.78 4.53 6.80
N ARG A 258 -5.54 3.54 7.24
CA ARG A 258 -5.14 2.71 8.37
C ARG A 258 -3.92 1.87 8.03
N TYR A 259 -2.93 1.94 8.91
CA TYR A 259 -1.72 1.16 8.77
C TYR A 259 -2.00 -0.33 9.06
N GLY A 260 -2.03 -1.14 7.99
CA GLY A 260 -2.25 -2.60 8.04
C GLY A 260 -1.25 -3.40 7.20
N GLY A 261 -0.13 -2.79 6.79
CA GLY A 261 0.90 -3.41 5.96
C GLY A 261 1.31 -2.62 4.72
N SER A 262 2.34 -3.11 4.01
CA SER A 262 2.99 -2.37 2.93
C SER A 262 2.17 -2.23 1.65
N SER A 263 1.34 -3.23 1.33
CA SER A 263 0.47 -3.24 0.15
C SER A 263 -0.62 -2.16 0.22
N HIS A 264 -1.16 -1.87 1.41
CA HIS A 264 -2.16 -0.83 1.64
C HIS A 264 -1.62 0.56 1.35
N LEU A 265 -0.41 0.83 1.82
CA LEU A 265 0.22 2.14 1.65
C LEU A 265 0.59 2.41 0.18
N SER A 266 1.10 1.41 -0.54
CA SER A 266 1.37 1.56 -1.97
C SER A 266 0.11 1.89 -2.76
N HIS A 267 -1.05 1.34 -2.38
CA HIS A 267 -2.33 1.69 -3.00
C HIS A 267 -2.73 3.15 -2.71
N LEU A 268 -2.62 3.58 -1.45
CA LEU A 268 -2.86 4.97 -1.03
C LEU A 268 -2.01 5.96 -1.85
N PHE A 269 -0.71 5.70 -1.96
CA PHE A 269 0.21 6.59 -2.68
C PHE A 269 -0.12 6.65 -4.17
N ASN A 270 -0.44 5.50 -4.78
CA ASN A 270 -0.83 5.47 -6.18
C ASN A 270 -2.19 6.16 -6.42
N GLN A 271 -3.11 6.09 -5.47
CA GLN A 271 -4.38 6.82 -5.54
C GLN A 271 -4.13 8.34 -5.62
N GLY A 272 -3.32 8.88 -4.71
CA GLY A 272 -2.97 10.31 -4.72
C GLY A 272 -2.18 10.74 -5.96
N VAL A 273 -1.32 9.87 -6.49
CA VAL A 273 -0.64 10.12 -7.78
C VAL A 273 -1.66 10.23 -8.91
N VAL A 274 -2.49 9.20 -9.11
CA VAL A 274 -3.40 9.16 -10.27
C VAL A 274 -4.46 10.26 -10.15
N SER A 275 -5.00 10.53 -8.97
CA SER A 275 -5.96 11.61 -8.78
C SER A 275 -5.33 12.99 -9.02
N GLY A 276 -4.12 13.23 -8.52
CA GLY A 276 -3.38 14.48 -8.73
C GLY A 276 -3.01 14.72 -10.19
N GLU A 277 -2.66 13.67 -10.94
CA GLU A 277 -2.40 13.78 -12.39
C GLU A 277 -3.65 14.14 -13.17
N LEU A 278 -4.72 13.37 -12.99
CA LEU A 278 -6.00 13.59 -13.67
C LEU A 278 -6.56 14.98 -13.36
N PHE A 279 -6.35 15.46 -12.13
CA PHE A 279 -6.77 16.80 -11.73
C PHE A 279 -6.14 17.89 -12.59
N VAL A 280 -4.86 17.76 -12.96
CA VAL A 280 -4.19 18.71 -13.87
C VAL A 280 -4.58 18.44 -15.32
N SER A 281 -4.52 17.18 -15.75
CA SER A 281 -4.55 16.83 -17.17
C SER A 281 -5.94 16.67 -17.78
N ASP A 282 -6.99 16.43 -16.99
CA ASP A 282 -8.32 16.06 -17.49
C ASP A 282 -9.44 16.98 -16.94
N GLY A 283 -9.97 17.85 -17.81
CA GLY A 283 -11.09 18.73 -17.49
C GLY A 283 -12.42 18.00 -17.26
N LYS A 284 -12.63 16.82 -17.88
CA LYS A 284 -13.84 16.01 -17.60
C LYS A 284 -13.76 15.41 -16.21
N PHE A 285 -12.58 14.92 -15.81
CA PHE A 285 -12.35 14.45 -14.45
C PHE A 285 -12.64 15.55 -13.43
N ARG A 286 -12.12 16.77 -13.64
CA ARG A 286 -12.42 17.93 -12.77
C ARG A 286 -13.91 18.23 -12.66
N LYS A 287 -14.65 18.19 -13.78
CA LYS A 287 -16.11 18.39 -13.77
C LYS A 287 -16.81 17.34 -12.91
N SER A 288 -16.47 16.06 -13.10
CA SER A 288 -17.07 14.97 -12.33
C SER A 288 -16.68 14.99 -10.85
N VAL A 289 -15.48 15.46 -10.49
CA VAL A 289 -15.13 15.74 -9.09
C VAL A 289 -16.03 16.86 -8.56
N ASN A 290 -16.14 17.98 -9.29
CA ASN A 290 -16.90 19.16 -8.88
C ASN A 290 -18.42 18.89 -8.73
N GLU A 291 -18.97 17.95 -9.49
CA GLU A 291 -20.34 17.47 -9.33
C GLU A 291 -20.59 16.80 -7.97
N LYS A 292 -19.58 16.12 -7.43
CA LYS A 292 -19.63 15.40 -6.15
C LYS A 292 -19.26 16.27 -4.94
N LEU A 293 -18.72 17.46 -5.18
CA LEU A 293 -18.41 18.42 -4.14
C LEU A 293 -19.70 19.02 -3.54
N PRO A 294 -19.76 19.19 -2.21
CA PRO A 294 -20.84 19.97 -1.60
C PRO A 294 -20.82 21.41 -2.14
N ALA A 295 -21.99 22.08 -2.13
CA ALA A 295 -22.16 23.40 -2.73
C ALA A 295 -21.11 24.44 -2.27
N ALA A 296 -20.74 24.41 -0.98
CA ALA A 296 -19.75 25.32 -0.39
C ALA A 296 -18.32 25.13 -0.93
N TYR A 297 -18.00 23.98 -1.52
CA TYR A 297 -16.66 23.63 -2.02
C TYR A 297 -16.58 23.54 -3.54
N LYS A 298 -17.68 23.83 -4.25
CA LYS A 298 -17.69 23.77 -5.71
C LYS A 298 -16.75 24.82 -6.31
N TRP A 299 -15.98 24.40 -7.28
CA TRP A 299 -15.10 25.27 -8.06
C TRP A 299 -15.89 26.01 -9.13
N ALA A 300 -15.61 27.31 -9.27
CA ALA A 300 -16.23 28.17 -10.26
C ALA A 300 -15.79 27.83 -11.70
N ASN A 301 -14.53 27.43 -11.88
CA ASN A 301 -13.96 27.02 -13.16
C ASN A 301 -13.39 25.60 -13.05
N THR A 302 -13.80 24.74 -13.97
CA THR A 302 -13.30 23.35 -14.10
C THR A 302 -12.66 23.10 -15.47
N ASP A 303 -12.79 24.04 -16.40
CA ASP A 303 -12.23 23.94 -17.75
C ASP A 303 -10.74 24.24 -17.74
N GLU A 304 -10.33 25.26 -16.98
CA GLU A 304 -8.92 25.60 -16.81
C GLU A 304 -8.17 24.56 -15.95
N ALA A 305 -6.93 24.27 -16.33
CA ALA A 305 -6.06 23.42 -15.54
C ALA A 305 -5.65 24.17 -14.25
N PRO A 306 -5.81 23.55 -13.07
CA PRO A 306 -5.36 24.15 -11.81
C PRO A 306 -3.84 24.28 -11.80
N ASP A 307 -3.30 25.27 -11.08
CA ASP A 307 -1.87 25.34 -10.80
C ASP A 307 -1.52 24.41 -9.63
N PRO A 308 -0.90 23.24 -9.87
CA PRO A 308 -0.58 22.27 -8.81
C PRO A 308 0.32 22.81 -7.70
N ARG A 309 1.07 23.91 -7.93
CA ARG A 309 1.91 24.55 -6.90
C ARG A 309 1.11 25.19 -5.76
N GLU A 310 -0.16 25.46 -6.01
CA GLU A 310 -1.11 25.94 -5.01
C GLU A 310 -1.72 24.82 -4.17
N TRP A 311 -1.52 23.57 -4.57
CA TRP A 311 -2.13 22.40 -3.95
C TRP A 311 -1.13 21.60 -3.14
N GLU A 312 -1.63 21.02 -2.05
CA GLU A 312 -0.86 20.14 -1.18
C GLU A 312 -1.51 18.75 -1.11
N ILE A 313 -0.72 17.71 -1.33
CA ILE A 313 -1.14 16.31 -1.18
C ILE A 313 -0.56 15.78 0.13
N ILE A 314 -1.44 15.35 1.02
CA ILE A 314 -1.09 14.86 2.36
C ILE A 314 -1.41 13.38 2.44
N PHE A 315 -0.38 12.56 2.64
CA PHE A 315 -0.56 11.14 2.98
C PHE A 315 -0.61 10.99 4.50
N ALA A 316 -1.81 10.80 5.02
CA ALA A 316 -2.09 10.65 6.45
C ALA A 316 -2.23 9.16 6.80
N ILE A 317 -1.42 8.68 7.74
CA ILE A 317 -1.33 7.27 8.08
C ILE A 317 -1.70 7.09 9.55
N ILE A 318 -2.76 6.30 9.79
CA ILE A 318 -3.24 5.98 11.13
C ILE A 318 -2.36 4.87 11.71
N SER A 319 -1.71 5.15 12.85
CA SER A 319 -0.74 4.26 13.47
C SER A 319 -1.03 4.04 14.95
N LYS A 320 -0.85 2.79 15.40
CA LYS A 320 -0.90 2.39 16.82
C LYS A 320 0.38 2.77 17.58
N SER A 321 1.50 2.93 16.88
CA SER A 321 2.79 3.22 17.51
C SER A 321 2.77 4.59 18.17
N ASN A 322 3.40 4.74 19.34
CA ASN A 322 3.59 6.05 19.98
C ASN A 322 4.79 6.81 19.42
N ASN A 323 5.68 6.14 18.69
CA ASN A 323 6.87 6.75 18.09
C ASN A 323 6.51 7.62 16.87
N ALA A 324 7.50 8.32 16.32
CA ALA A 324 7.36 8.99 15.02
C ALA A 324 6.84 8.01 13.96
N LEU A 325 6.15 8.53 12.94
CA LEU A 325 5.65 7.69 11.85
C LEU A 325 6.82 7.00 11.17
N ASP A 326 6.77 5.66 11.19
CA ASP A 326 7.64 4.81 10.40
C ASP A 326 6.78 3.80 9.64
N ILE A 327 7.22 3.46 8.43
CA ILE A 327 6.51 2.57 7.51
C ILE A 327 7.49 1.58 6.88
N PRO A 328 7.00 0.47 6.31
CA PRO A 328 7.83 -0.56 5.72
C PRO A 328 8.69 0.02 4.61
N PHE A 329 9.89 -0.52 4.43
CA PHE A 329 10.87 -0.04 3.46
C PHE A 329 10.28 0.00 2.05
N PHE A 330 9.53 -1.03 1.64
CA PHE A 330 8.87 -1.03 0.32
C PHE A 330 7.79 0.04 0.20
N SER A 331 7.14 0.42 1.30
CA SER A 331 6.23 1.57 1.31
C SER A 331 6.99 2.89 1.24
N LYS A 332 8.18 3.02 1.85
CA LYS A 332 9.06 4.19 1.67
C LYS A 332 9.47 4.36 0.22
N VAL A 333 9.85 3.26 -0.45
CA VAL A 333 10.16 3.26 -1.90
C VAL A 333 8.95 3.72 -2.72
N ALA A 334 7.76 3.17 -2.44
CA ALA A 334 6.54 3.58 -3.14
C ALA A 334 6.20 5.06 -2.91
N LEU A 335 6.31 5.55 -1.67
CA LEU A 335 6.08 6.96 -1.34
C LEU A 335 7.08 7.88 -2.03
N ARG A 336 8.36 7.52 -2.06
CA ARG A 336 9.41 8.27 -2.78
C ARG A 336 9.07 8.42 -4.25
N ASN A 337 8.62 7.35 -4.91
CA ASN A 337 8.25 7.38 -6.33
C ASN A 337 6.99 8.23 -6.54
N ALA A 338 5.99 8.10 -5.67
CA ALA A 338 4.78 8.93 -5.69
C ALA A 338 5.11 10.40 -5.51
N GLN A 339 5.96 10.74 -4.54
CA GLN A 339 6.42 12.09 -4.27
C GLN A 339 7.12 12.70 -5.49
N ARG A 340 8.10 12.00 -6.08
CA ARG A 340 8.82 12.49 -7.27
C ARG A 340 7.87 12.81 -8.42
N ARG A 341 6.90 11.91 -8.65
CA ARG A 341 5.90 12.07 -9.71
C ARG A 341 4.95 13.24 -9.43
N LEU A 342 4.50 13.42 -8.20
CA LEU A 342 3.64 14.55 -7.83
C LEU A 342 4.42 15.89 -7.88
N GLN A 343 5.66 15.90 -7.41
CA GLN A 343 6.52 17.07 -7.44
C GLN A 343 6.90 17.48 -8.87
N SER A 344 6.97 16.56 -9.83
CA SER A 344 7.20 16.93 -11.23
C SER A 344 6.05 17.70 -11.87
N TYR A 345 4.82 17.56 -11.34
CA TYR A 345 3.71 18.46 -11.68
C TYR A 345 3.79 19.78 -10.90
N GLY A 346 4.42 19.80 -9.73
CA GLY A 346 4.59 20.99 -8.89
C GLY A 346 3.87 20.94 -7.54
N TYR A 347 3.21 19.82 -7.21
CA TYR A 347 2.51 19.66 -5.93
C TYR A 347 3.45 19.73 -4.73
N LYS A 348 2.96 20.30 -3.63
CA LYS A 348 3.56 20.11 -2.30
C LYS A 348 3.13 18.75 -1.78
N VAL A 349 4.07 17.92 -1.34
CA VAL A 349 3.77 16.59 -0.79
C VAL A 349 4.19 16.56 0.67
N ARG A 350 3.28 16.11 1.54
CA ARG A 350 3.53 15.96 2.98
C ARG A 350 3.06 14.60 3.48
N LYS A 351 3.58 14.23 4.64
CA LYS A 351 3.09 13.08 5.42
C LYS A 351 2.46 13.55 6.73
N LYS A 352 1.58 12.72 7.30
CA LYS A 352 0.99 12.98 8.61
C LYS A 352 0.77 11.68 9.36
N LYS A 353 1.18 11.62 10.62
CA LYS A 353 0.74 10.57 11.54
C LYS A 353 -0.63 10.91 12.11
N ILE A 354 -1.55 9.94 12.11
CA ILE A 354 -2.77 9.98 12.92
C ILE A 354 -2.60 8.96 14.05
N GLN A 355 -2.63 9.43 15.29
CA GLN A 355 -2.50 8.56 16.47
C GLN A 355 -3.82 7.83 16.73
N ILE A 356 -3.76 6.51 16.95
CA ILE A 356 -4.90 5.77 17.53
C ILE A 356 -4.93 6.03 19.03
N VAL A 357 -6.10 6.39 19.55
CA VAL A 357 -6.37 6.42 21.00
C VAL A 357 -7.05 5.09 21.37
N PRO A 358 -6.56 4.39 22.41
CA PRO A 358 -7.14 3.12 22.87
C PRO A 358 -8.62 3.18 23.24
#